data_AF-A0A4Z0R674-F1
#
_entry.id   AF-A0A4Z0R674-F1
#
_cell.length_a   1.000
_cell.length_b   1.000
_cell.length_c   1.000
_cell.angle_alpha   90.00
_cell.angle_beta   90.00
_cell.angle_gamma   90.00
#
_symmetry.space_group_name_H-M   'P 1'
#
loop_
_entity.id
_entity.type
_entity.pdbx_description
1 polymer ?
#
loop_
_entity_poly.entity_id
_entity_poly.type
_entity_poly.pdbx_seq_one_letter_code
_entity_poly.pdbx_strand_id
1 'polypeptide(L)'
;MKGVEMVTKVETVTKVEIEKTLREFKALIKQDRWTFVERRINLQGLAALGLTVPQAKAEILGLSYRHYDRGPEADRDRDGDFIWEFIKRIGSQKVYIKLKIDIRGCVCLSFHRSVGPTTLPFKR
;
A
#
# COMPACT_ATOMS: atom_id res chain seq x y z
N MET A 1 -29.64 -32.67 14.49
CA MET A 1 -28.84 -32.04 13.41
C MET A 1 -28.56 -30.60 13.83
N LYS A 2 -27.35 -30.30 14.29
CA LYS A 2 -26.92 -28.92 14.55
C LYS A 2 -26.06 -28.49 13.37
N GLY A 3 -26.48 -27.42 12.70
CA GLY A 3 -25.71 -26.80 11.61
C GLY A 3 -24.37 -26.32 12.15
N VAL A 4 -23.30 -26.70 11.47
CA VAL A 4 -21.97 -26.13 11.70
C VAL A 4 -21.94 -24.82 10.93
N GLU A 5 -22.09 -23.72 11.65
CA GLU A 5 -21.83 -22.39 11.14
C GLU A 5 -20.30 -22.27 10.99
N MET A 6 -19.79 -22.52 9.78
CA MET A 6 -18.40 -22.21 9.46
C MET A 6 -18.26 -20.71 9.29
N VAL A 7 -18.07 -20.01 10.41
CA VAL A 7 -17.60 -18.63 10.39
C VAL A 7 -16.16 -18.67 9.89
N THR A 8 -15.94 -18.30 8.63
CA THR A 8 -14.63 -18.09 8.05
C THR A 8 -13.92 -16.99 8.83
N LYS A 9 -12.98 -17.39 9.68
CA LYS A 9 -12.11 -16.49 10.42
C LYS A 9 -11.23 -15.78 9.39
N VAL A 10 -11.51 -14.50 9.11
CA VAL A 10 -10.58 -13.66 8.35
C VAL A 10 -9.32 -13.54 9.19
N GLU A 11 -8.25 -14.23 8.81
CA GLU A 11 -6.97 -14.09 9.48
C GLU A 11 -6.54 -12.63 9.43
N THR A 12 -6.33 -12.05 10.61
CA THR A 12 -5.89 -10.66 10.73
C THR A 12 -4.40 -10.61 10.43
N VAL A 13 -4.00 -9.82 9.44
CA VAL A 13 -2.58 -9.66 9.10
C VAL A 13 -1.77 -9.16 10.30
N THR A 14 -0.61 -9.77 10.51
CA THR A 14 0.26 -9.47 11.64
C THR A 14 1.23 -8.32 11.31
N LYS A 15 1.73 -7.66 12.37
CA LYS A 15 2.83 -6.68 12.24
C LYS A 15 4.04 -7.29 11.51
N VAL A 16 4.37 -8.55 11.79
CA VAL A 16 5.54 -9.24 11.21
C VAL A 16 5.38 -9.39 9.69
N GLU A 17 4.19 -9.75 9.21
CA GLU A 17 3.89 -9.87 7.78
C GLU A 17 3.96 -8.52 7.07
N ILE A 18 3.40 -7.47 7.68
CA ILE A 18 3.49 -6.11 7.14
C ILE A 18 4.96 -5.65 7.05
N GLU A 19 5.75 -5.89 8.09
CA GLU A 19 7.17 -5.54 8.07
C GLU A 19 7.96 -6.35 7.04
N LYS A 20 7.60 -7.63 6.84
CA LYS A 20 8.20 -8.47 5.80
C LYS A 20 7.89 -7.91 4.40
N THR A 21 6.64 -7.63 4.08
CA THR A 21 6.25 -7.08 2.77
C THR A 21 6.88 -5.71 2.52
N LEU A 22 6.96 -4.86 3.56
CA LEU A 22 7.63 -3.56 3.46
C LEU A 22 9.13 -3.70 3.18
N ARG A 23 9.79 -4.72 3.75
CA ARG A 23 11.19 -5.01 3.43
C ARG A 23 11.35 -5.43 1.96
N GLU A 24 10.45 -6.25 1.45
CA GLU A 24 10.46 -6.68 0.05
C GLU A 24 10.26 -5.52 -0.92
N PHE A 25 9.24 -4.66 -0.70
CA PHE A 25 9.05 -3.43 -1.48
C PHE A 25 10.31 -2.56 -1.50
N LYS A 26 10.89 -2.30 -0.32
CA LYS A 26 12.08 -1.46 -0.19
C LYS A 26 13.31 -2.07 -0.87
N ALA A 27 13.47 -3.40 -0.80
CA ALA A 27 14.56 -4.10 -1.47
C ALA A 27 14.46 -3.94 -3.00
N LEU A 28 13.26 -4.14 -3.56
CA LEU A 28 13.01 -3.96 -4.99
C LEU A 28 13.26 -2.51 -5.44
N ILE A 29 12.77 -1.52 -4.68
CA ILE A 29 12.99 -0.09 -4.96
C ILE A 29 14.48 0.27 -4.94
N LYS A 30 15.27 -0.32 -4.03
CA LYS A 30 16.73 -0.11 -3.94
C LYS A 30 17.51 -0.75 -5.10
N GLN A 31 16.98 -1.82 -5.67
CA GLN A 31 17.50 -2.46 -6.89
C GLN A 31 17.02 -1.76 -8.17
N ASP A 32 16.36 -0.60 -8.03
CA ASP A 32 15.68 0.14 -9.09
C ASP A 32 14.60 -0.66 -9.86
N ARG A 33 14.12 -1.75 -9.26
CA ARG A 33 12.99 -2.56 -9.74
C ARG A 33 11.69 -2.02 -9.18
N TRP A 34 11.26 -0.87 -9.69
CA TRP A 34 10.02 -0.26 -9.26
C TRP A 34 9.32 0.50 -10.39
N THR A 35 8.02 0.73 -10.24
CA THR A 35 7.22 1.48 -11.21
C THR A 35 6.21 2.34 -10.50
N PHE A 36 6.14 3.61 -10.89
CA PHE A 36 5.05 4.50 -10.50
C PHE A 36 4.02 4.54 -11.63
N VAL A 37 2.77 4.16 -11.36
CA VAL A 37 1.73 4.16 -12.38
C VAL A 37 1.20 5.58 -12.60
N GLU A 38 1.48 6.16 -13.77
CA GLU A 38 1.13 7.55 -14.14
C GLU A 38 -0.34 7.73 -14.55
N ARG A 39 -1.28 7.29 -13.70
CA ARG A 39 -2.71 7.60 -13.88
C ARG A 39 -2.97 9.05 -13.53
N ARG A 40 -3.98 9.67 -14.18
CA ARG A 40 -4.39 11.07 -13.94
C ARG A 40 -4.52 11.41 -12.45
N ILE A 41 -5.16 10.53 -11.66
CA ILE A 41 -5.34 10.74 -10.21
C ILE A 41 -4.03 10.78 -9.43
N ASN A 42 -3.03 9.98 -9.83
CA ASN A 42 -1.73 9.94 -9.17
C ASN A 42 -0.91 11.18 -9.53
N LEU A 43 -0.93 11.60 -10.79
CA LEU A 43 -0.26 12.83 -11.24
C LEU A 43 -0.87 14.08 -10.58
N GLN A 44 -2.21 14.14 -10.49
CA GLN A 44 -2.90 15.19 -9.74
C GLN A 44 -2.58 15.13 -8.24
N GLY A 45 -2.47 13.93 -7.67
CA GLY A 45 -2.05 13.71 -6.29
C GLY A 45 -0.65 14.25 -6.02
N LEU A 46 0.31 13.96 -6.88
CA LEU A 46 1.67 14.51 -6.82
C LEU A 46 1.66 16.04 -6.89
N ALA A 47 0.97 16.61 -7.87
CA ALA A 47 0.87 18.06 -8.04
C ALA A 47 0.23 18.73 -6.80
N ALA A 48 -0.85 18.17 -6.26
CA ALA A 48 -1.52 18.70 -5.07
C ALA A 48 -0.66 18.60 -3.79
N LEU A 49 0.28 17.65 -3.74
CA LEU A 49 1.23 17.48 -2.65
C LEU A 49 2.53 18.26 -2.85
N GLY A 50 2.73 18.87 -4.03
CA GLY A 50 4.00 19.52 -4.38
C GLY A 50 5.15 18.52 -4.50
N LEU A 51 4.88 17.28 -4.91
CA LEU A 51 5.86 16.21 -4.99
C LEU A 51 6.16 15.81 -6.43
N THR A 52 7.40 15.41 -6.65
CA THR A 52 7.87 14.69 -7.83
C THR A 52 7.81 13.18 -7.61
N VAL A 53 7.90 12.39 -8.69
CA VAL A 53 7.97 10.91 -8.60
C VAL A 53 9.15 10.42 -7.72
N PRO A 54 10.37 10.98 -7.82
CA PRO A 54 11.45 10.64 -6.89
C PRO A 54 11.15 10.95 -5.42
N GLN A 55 10.44 12.04 -5.12
CA GLN A 55 10.02 12.33 -3.75
C GLN A 55 8.95 11.34 -3.28
N ALA A 56 8.00 10.94 -4.13
CA ALA A 56 7.07 9.86 -3.81
C ALA A 56 7.78 8.52 -3.56
N LYS A 57 8.85 8.21 -4.31
CA LYS A 57 9.73 7.05 -4.04
C LYS A 57 10.30 7.12 -2.62
N ALA A 58 10.81 8.29 -2.20
CA ALA A 58 11.32 8.50 -0.84
C ALA A 58 10.22 8.34 0.23
N GLU A 59 9.01 8.82 -0.05
CA GLU A 59 7.85 8.66 0.84
C GLU A 59 7.47 7.19 1.03
N ILE A 60 7.48 6.39 -0.05
CA ILE A 60 7.24 4.94 -0.04
C ILE A 60 8.34 4.21 0.75
N LEU A 61 9.62 4.56 0.55
CA LEU A 61 10.73 3.99 1.31
C LEU A 61 10.60 4.26 2.83
N GLY A 62 9.98 5.38 3.20
CA GLY A 62 9.66 5.76 4.57
C GLY A 62 8.40 5.10 5.17
N LEU A 63 7.73 4.20 4.46
CA LEU A 63 6.59 3.47 5.02
C LEU A 63 7.01 2.56 6.20
N SER A 64 6.06 2.34 7.12
CA SER A 64 6.23 1.50 8.30
C SER A 64 4.92 0.78 8.58
N TYR A 65 4.92 -0.23 9.44
CA TYR A 65 3.71 -0.96 9.80
C TYR A 65 2.61 -0.05 10.42
N ARG A 66 2.98 1.11 10.95
CA ARG A 66 2.01 2.10 11.49
C ARG A 66 1.22 2.82 10.40
N HIS A 67 1.72 2.81 9.17
CA HIS A 67 1.04 3.38 8.01
C HIS A 67 0.12 2.37 7.33
N TYR A 68 0.17 1.09 7.70
CA TYR A 68 -0.68 0.07 7.11
C TYR A 68 -2.16 0.38 7.38
N ASP A 69 -2.98 0.25 6.34
CA ASP A 69 -4.43 0.39 6.40
C ASP A 69 -5.09 -0.97 6.14
N ARG A 70 -4.85 -1.54 4.95
CA ARG A 70 -5.51 -2.77 4.46
C ARG A 70 -4.58 -3.65 3.65
N GLY A 71 -4.92 -4.93 3.54
CA GLY A 71 -4.18 -5.93 2.79
C GLY A 71 -3.60 -7.07 3.65
N PRO A 72 -2.99 -8.09 3.03
CA PRO A 72 -3.00 -8.31 1.59
C PRO A 72 -4.42 -8.57 1.07
N GLU A 73 -4.80 -7.89 -0.01
CA GLU A 73 -6.03 -8.18 -0.76
C GLU A 73 -5.65 -8.81 -2.10
N ALA A 74 -6.39 -9.82 -2.55
CA ALA A 74 -6.16 -10.40 -3.87
C ALA A 74 -6.34 -9.32 -4.96
N ASP A 75 -5.38 -9.25 -5.89
CA ASP A 75 -5.51 -8.39 -7.06
C ASP A 75 -6.57 -8.98 -8.00
N ARG A 76 -7.71 -8.31 -8.13
CA ARG A 76 -8.83 -8.78 -8.98
C ARG A 76 -8.49 -8.75 -10.46
N ASP A 77 -7.48 -7.99 -10.85
CA ASP A 77 -7.06 -7.88 -12.25
C ASP A 77 -6.00 -8.94 -12.61
N ARG A 78 -5.37 -9.60 -11.61
CA ARG A 78 -4.33 -10.62 -11.80
C ARG A 78 -4.31 -11.63 -10.67
N ASP A 79 -4.69 -12.86 -10.99
CA ASP A 79 -4.60 -13.99 -10.06
C ASP A 79 -3.16 -14.18 -9.55
N GLY A 80 -3.02 -14.34 -8.23
CA GLY A 80 -1.74 -14.59 -7.56
C GLY A 80 -0.98 -13.33 -7.08
N ASP A 81 -1.37 -12.14 -7.51
CA ASP A 81 -0.82 -10.89 -6.98
C ASP A 81 -1.60 -10.43 -5.72
N PHE A 82 -0.90 -9.84 -4.76
CA PHE A 82 -1.52 -9.21 -3.58
C PHE A 82 -1.26 -7.72 -3.54
N ILE A 83 -2.29 -6.97 -3.12
CA ILE A 83 -2.23 -5.53 -2.98
C ILE A 83 -2.24 -5.13 -1.51
N TRP A 84 -1.46 -4.10 -1.20
CA TRP A 84 -1.27 -3.52 0.12
C TRP A 84 -1.58 -2.03 0.10
N GLU A 85 -2.36 -1.59 1.07
CA GLU A 85 -2.84 -0.21 1.18
C GLU A 85 -2.29 0.45 2.44
N PHE A 86 -1.76 1.66 2.26
CA PHE A 86 -1.15 2.44 3.33
C PHE A 86 -1.69 3.86 3.34
N ILE A 87 -1.80 4.44 4.54
CA ILE A 87 -2.11 5.85 4.76
C ILE A 87 -0.92 6.51 5.45
N LYS A 88 -0.25 7.42 4.74
CA LYS A 88 0.87 8.19 5.26
C LYS A 88 0.49 9.67 5.40
N ARG A 89 0.95 10.32 6.46
CA ARG A 89 0.83 11.78 6.57
C ARG A 89 2.03 12.43 5.87
N ILE A 90 1.76 13.27 4.88
CA ILE A 90 2.77 14.03 4.14
C ILE A 90 2.36 15.50 4.26
N GLY A 91 3.15 16.28 5.01
CA GLY A 91 2.72 17.60 5.48
C GLY A 91 1.42 17.53 6.27
N SER A 92 0.42 18.33 5.86
CA SER A 92 -0.91 18.33 6.48
C SER A 92 -1.85 17.25 5.94
N GLN A 93 -1.49 16.58 4.84
CA GLN A 93 -2.39 15.69 4.10
C GLN A 93 -2.24 14.22 4.51
N LYS A 94 -3.37 13.51 4.57
CA LYS A 94 -3.39 12.03 4.59
C LYS A 94 -3.32 11.54 3.16
N VAL A 95 -2.32 10.73 2.82
CA VAL A 95 -2.06 10.22 1.48
C VAL A 95 -2.27 8.72 1.46
N TYR A 96 -3.11 8.28 0.53
CA TYR A 96 -3.37 6.88 0.22
C TYR A 96 -2.33 6.38 -0.78
N ILE A 97 -1.69 5.26 -0.42
CA ILE A 97 -0.63 4.63 -1.18
C ILE A 97 -1.00 3.16 -1.37
N LYS A 98 -1.11 2.71 -2.63
CA LYS A 98 -1.45 1.33 -2.98
C LYS A 98 -0.27 0.68 -3.69
N LEU A 99 0.26 -0.41 -3.12
CA LEU A 99 1.46 -1.10 -3.59
C LEU A 99 1.19 -2.57 -3.91
N LYS A 100 1.88 -3.10 -4.92
CA LYS A 100 1.99 -4.54 -5.16
C LYS A 100 3.38 -4.92 -5.69
N ILE A 101 3.67 -6.21 -5.71
CA ILE A 101 4.85 -6.76 -6.39
C ILE A 101 4.35 -7.48 -7.64
N ASP A 102 4.92 -7.17 -8.80
CA ASP A 102 4.74 -7.95 -10.04
C ASP A 102 6.07 -8.10 -10.81
N ILE A 103 6.02 -8.54 -12.07
CA ILE A 103 7.21 -8.70 -12.91
C ILE A 103 8.12 -7.46 -12.99
N ARG A 104 7.55 -6.25 -12.79
CA ARG A 104 8.27 -4.97 -12.79
C ARG A 104 9.00 -4.69 -11.46
N GLY A 105 8.74 -5.48 -10.42
CA GLY A 105 9.20 -5.25 -9.05
C GLY A 105 8.11 -4.56 -8.22
N CYS A 106 8.47 -3.54 -7.43
CA CYS A 106 7.51 -2.82 -6.59
C CYS A 106 6.72 -1.81 -7.42
N VAL A 107 5.40 -2.00 -7.54
CA VAL A 107 4.52 -1.14 -8.32
C VAL A 107 3.66 -0.27 -7.39
N CYS A 108 3.76 1.04 -7.53
CA CYS A 108 2.84 1.99 -6.93
C CYS A 108 1.63 2.21 -7.85
N LEU A 109 0.50 1.59 -7.50
CA LEU A 109 -0.77 1.67 -8.24
C LEU A 109 -1.52 2.97 -7.98
N SER A 110 -1.47 3.46 -6.73
CA SER A 110 -2.16 4.67 -6.30
C SER A 110 -1.28 5.50 -5.38
N PHE A 111 -1.27 6.82 -5.60
CA PHE A 111 -0.61 7.81 -4.75
C PHE A 111 -1.38 9.13 -4.82
N HIS A 112 -2.31 9.35 -3.90
CA HIS A 112 -3.12 10.56 -3.87
C HIS A 112 -3.70 10.82 -2.48
N ARG A 113 -4.33 11.97 -2.27
CA ARG A 113 -5.01 12.28 -1.00
C ARG A 113 -6.05 11.19 -0.66
N SER A 114 -6.06 10.76 0.58
CA SER A 114 -7.08 9.87 1.12
C SER A 114 -8.36 10.64 1.40
N VAL A 115 -9.47 10.18 0.84
CA VAL A 115 -10.81 10.79 1.00
C VAL A 115 -11.81 9.89 1.74
N GLY A 116 -11.53 8.59 1.84
CA GLY A 116 -12.41 7.60 2.46
C GLY A 116 -12.05 7.25 3.91
N PRO A 117 -12.86 6.37 4.52
CA PRO A 117 -12.55 5.82 5.84
C PRO A 117 -11.25 5.02 5.81
N THR A 118 -10.45 5.20 6.86
CA THR A 118 -9.18 4.50 7.07
C THR A 118 -9.29 3.67 8.34
N THR A 119 -8.82 2.43 8.31
CA THR A 119 -8.81 1.51 9.46
C THR A 119 -7.58 1.74 10.34
N LEU A 120 -6.41 1.94 9.73
CA LEU A 120 -5.13 2.21 10.41
C LEU A 120 -4.90 1.39 11.69
N PRO A 121 -4.97 0.04 11.65
CA PRO A 121 -5.08 -0.80 12.85
C PRO A 121 -3.87 -0.74 13.80
N PHE A 122 -2.73 -0.26 13.33
CA PHE A 122 -1.49 -0.13 14.12
C PHE A 122 -1.13 1.32 14.46
N LYS A 123 -2.01 2.27 14.16
CA LYS A 123 -1.82 3.67 14.51
C LYS A 123 -2.23 3.89 15.97
N ARG A 124 -1.23 4.15 16.82
CA ARG A 124 -1.38 4.63 18.19
C ARG A 124 -1.13 6.12 18.23
#